data_AF-A0A545U028-F1
#
_entry.id   AF-A0A545U028-F1
#
_cell.length_a   1.000
_cell.length_b   1.000
_cell.length_c   1.000
_cell.angle_alpha   90.00
_cell.angle_beta   90.00
_cell.angle_gamma   90.00
#
_symmetry.space_group_name_H-M   'P 1'
#
loop_
_entity.id
_entity.type
_entity.pdbx_description
1 polymer ?
#
loop_
_entity_poly.entity_id
_entity_poly.type
_entity_poly.pdbx_seq_one_letter_code
_entity_poly.pdbx_strand_id
1 'polypeptide(L)' 'MTTSIDQMRPGMKYTPQMLAKQTGMSVNKVKGELKSALMGGFVEETKVKGQRGKYYETKQIDIFN' A
#
# COMPACT_ATOMS: atom_id res chain seq x y z
N MET A 1 -13.05 8.58 -7.79
CA MET A 1 -12.40 7.30 -8.20
C MET A 1 -11.70 6.75 -6.98
N THR A 2 -11.89 5.47 -6.68
CA THR A 2 -11.19 4.75 -5.59
C THR A 2 -9.79 4.38 -6.05
N THR A 3 -8.77 4.65 -5.23
CA THR A 3 -7.37 4.27 -5.44
C THR A 3 -7.10 2.85 -4.93
N SER A 4 -5.98 2.25 -5.31
CA SER A 4 -5.59 0.95 -4.77
C SER A 4 -5.21 0.95 -3.29
N ILE A 5 -4.86 2.12 -2.76
CA ILE A 5 -4.54 2.32 -1.33
C ILE A 5 -5.80 2.25 -0.47
N ASP A 6 -6.95 2.69 -0.97
CA ASP A 6 -8.23 2.66 -0.23
C ASP A 6 -8.69 1.23 0.12
N GLN A 7 -8.15 0.21 -0.55
CA GLN A 7 -8.43 -1.21 -0.28
C GLN A 7 -7.49 -1.81 0.79
N MET A 8 -6.48 -1.06 1.22
CA MET A 8 -5.54 -1.51 2.26
C MET A 8 -6.20 -1.41 3.62
N ARG A 9 -6.13 -2.50 4.39
CA ARG A 9 -6.52 -2.48 5.80
C ARG A 9 -5.30 -2.16 6.66
N PRO A 10 -5.44 -1.32 7.71
CA PRO A 10 -4.37 -1.09 8.66
C PRO A 10 -3.85 -2.37 9.32
N GLY A 11 -2.55 -2.41 9.64
CA GLY A 11 -1.91 -3.58 10.24
C GLY A 11 -1.60 -4.70 9.24
N MET A 12 -2.09 -4.60 7.99
CA MET A 12 -1.87 -5.60 6.94
C MET A 12 -0.84 -5.11 5.92
N LYS A 13 0.02 -6.03 5.50
CA LYS A 13 1.12 -5.76 4.56
C LYS A 13 0.75 -6.24 3.17
N TYR A 14 0.90 -5.36 2.18
CA TYR A 14 0.52 -5.62 0.80
C TYR A 14 1.70 -5.45 -0.15
N THR A 15 1.78 -6.30 -1.16
CA THR A 15 2.67 -6.08 -2.31
C THR A 15 1.92 -5.32 -3.41
N PRO A 16 2.63 -4.60 -4.30
CA PRO A 16 2.00 -3.97 -5.46
C PRO A 16 1.19 -4.96 -6.32
N GLN A 17 1.62 -6.22 -6.40
CA GLN A 17 0.93 -7.27 -7.14
C GLN A 17 -0.40 -7.68 -6.48
N MET A 18 -0.45 -7.75 -5.15
CA MET A 18 -1.68 -8.06 -4.42
C MET A 18 -2.74 -6.98 -4.63
N LEU A 19 -2.34 -5.71 -4.50
CA LEU A 19 -3.25 -4.57 -4.70
C LEU A 19 -3.72 -4.47 -6.15
N ALA A 20 -2.83 -4.71 -7.12
CA ALA A 20 -3.20 -4.78 -8.54
C ALA A 20 -4.24 -5.87 -8.81
N LYS A 21 -4.07 -7.06 -8.23
CA LYS A 21 -5.03 -8.16 -8.36
C LYS A 21 -6.38 -7.85 -7.72
N GLN A 22 -6.39 -7.21 -6.55
CA GLN A 22 -7.63 -6.86 -5.85
C GLN A 22 -8.44 -5.76 -6.56
N THR A 23 -7.76 -4.79 -7.15
CA THR A 23 -8.39 -3.64 -7.80
C THR A 23 -8.63 -3.83 -9.30
N GLY A 24 -8.04 -4.86 -9.91
CA GLY A 24 -8.01 -5.03 -11.36
C GLY A 24 -7.12 -4.00 -12.08
N MET A 25 -6.29 -3.27 -11.35
CA MET A 25 -5.41 -2.24 -11.90
C MET A 25 -4.08 -2.80 -12.37
N SER A 26 -3.38 -2.08 -13.25
CA SER A 26 -2.03 -2.46 -13.65
C SER A 26 -1.04 -2.26 -12.49
N VAL A 27 -0.08 -3.17 -12.36
CA VAL A 27 0.96 -3.09 -11.31
C VAL A 27 1.75 -1.77 -11.36
N ASN A 28 1.97 -1.22 -12.57
CA ASN A 28 2.66 0.07 -12.72
C ASN A 28 1.85 1.24 -12.16
N LYS A 29 0.52 1.23 -12.36
CA LYS A 29 -0.36 2.25 -11.79
C LYS A 29 -0.35 2.18 -10.26
N VAL A 30 -0.48 0.98 -9.70
CA VAL A 30 -0.42 0.75 -8.25
C VAL A 30 0.93 1.18 -7.67
N LYS A 31 2.05 0.89 -8.33
CA LYS A 31 3.38 1.38 -7.90
C LYS A 31 3.47 2.90 -7.88
N GLY A 32 2.84 3.57 -8.84
CA GLY A 32 2.74 5.03 -8.86
C GLY A 32 1.95 5.56 -7.66
N GLU A 33 0.79 4.97 -7.38
CA GLU A 33 -0.05 5.33 -6.23
C GLU A 33 0.67 5.10 -4.89
N LEU A 34 1.32 3.94 -4.73
CA LEU A 34 2.12 3.63 -3.54
C LEU A 34 3.29 4.61 -3.35
N LYS A 35 3.95 5.04 -4.43
CA LYS A 35 5.03 6.03 -4.35
C LYS A 35 4.50 7.38 -3.85
N SER A 36 3.39 7.85 -4.40
CA SER A 36 2.74 9.10 -3.96
C SER A 36 2.26 9.00 -2.51
N ALA A 37 1.63 7.88 -2.13
CA ALA A 37 1.17 7.64 -0.77
C ALA A 37 2.32 7.54 0.24
N LEU A 38 3.44 6.94 -0.16
CA LEU A 38 4.67 6.86 0.66
C LEU A 38 5.26 8.26 0.89
N MET A 39 5.32 9.09 -0.16
CA MET A 39 5.77 10.47 -0.05
C MET A 39 4.83 11.33 0.81
N GLY A 40 3.52 11.06 0.76
CA GLY A 40 2.52 11.71 1.61
C GLY A 40 2.43 11.17 3.04
N GLY A 41 3.21 10.15 3.39
CA GLY A 41 3.20 9.54 4.73
C GLY A 41 1.97 8.67 5.05
N PHE A 42 1.11 8.39 4.06
CA PHE A 42 -0.09 7.56 4.23
C PHE A 42 0.24 6.07 4.30
N VAL A 43 1.35 5.66 3.70
CA VAL A 43 1.87 4.29 3.77
C VAL A 43 3.35 4.28 4.13
N GLU A 44 3.83 3.15 4.62
CA GLU A 44 5.25 2.90 4.83
C GLU A 44 5.71 1.64 4.11
N GLU A 45 6.96 1.64 3.65
CA GLU A 45 7.61 0.45 3.09
C GLU A 45 8.20 -0.39 4.22
N THR A 46 7.80 -1.66 4.30
CA THR A 46 8.25 -2.62 5.33
C THR A 46 8.89 -3.84 4.68
N LYS A 47 9.79 -4.50 5.41
CA LYS A 47 10.40 -5.77 5.00
C LYS A 47 9.75 -6.91 5.76
N VAL A 48 9.42 -7.98 5.05
CA VAL A 48 8.90 -9.22 5.64
C VAL A 48 10.02 -10.26 5.65
N LYS A 49 10.36 -10.78 6.84
CA LYS A 49 11.45 -11.75 7.00
C LYS A 49 11.15 -13.00 6.17
N GLY A 50 12.13 -13.41 5.35
CA GLY A 50 12.00 -14.60 4.50
C GLY A 50 11.18 -14.42 3.22
N GLN A 51 10.64 -13.22 2.95
CA GLN A 51 9.94 -12.95 1.69
C GLN A 51 10.68 -11.89 0.85
N ARG A 52 10.75 -12.12 -0.47
CA ARG A 52 11.38 -11.18 -1.41
C ARG A 52 10.32 -10.23 -1.95
N GLY A 53 10.60 -8.92 -1.87
CA GLY A 53 9.71 -7.90 -2.40
C GLY A 53 9.61 -6.68 -1.48
N LYS A 54 8.99 -5.62 -2.00
CA LYS A 54 8.61 -4.44 -1.23
C LYS A 54 7.18 -4.63 -0.74
N TYR A 55 6.98 -4.46 0.56
CA TYR A 55 5.67 -4.53 1.19
C TYR A 55 5.31 -3.15 1.70
N TYR A 56 4.02 -2.85 1.66
CA TYR A 56 3.49 -1.55 2.06
C TYR A 56 2.36 -1.75 3.07
N GLU A 57 2.29 -0.85 4.03
CA GLU A 57 1.29 -0.85 5.09
C GLU A 57 0.75 0.58 5.25
N THR A 58 -0.56 0.74 5.42
CA THR A 58 -1.18 2.06 5.67
C THR A 58 -0.93 2.48 7.10
N LYS A 59 -0.40 3.69 7.29
CA LYS A 59 -0.34 4.34 8.59
C LYS A 59 -1.72 4.87 8.94
N GLN A 60 -2.33 4.34 10.00
CA GLN A 60 -3.48 4.99 10.60
C GLN A 60 -3.01 6.30 11.22
N ILE A 61 -3.47 7.41 10.67
CA ILE A 61 -3.44 8.69 11.35
C ILE A 61 -4.70 8.70 12.21
N ASP A 62 -4.57 8.33 13.48
CA ASP A 62 -5.64 8.55 14.45
C ASP A 62 -5.81 10.07 14.63
N ILE A 63 -6.86 10.62 14.02
CA ILE A 63 -7.24 12.04 14.16
C ILE A 63 -8.07 12.26 15.45
N PHE A 64 -8.17 11.25 16.32
CA PHE A 64 -9.02 11.23 17.53
C PHE A 64 -8.24 10.95 18.83
N ASN A 65 -6.93 11.20 18.85
CA ASN A 65 -6.18 11.27 20.10
C ASN A 65 -6.03 12.72 20.57
#